data_AF-A0A9X3K1L5-F1
#
_entry.id   AF-A0A9X3K1L5-F1
#
_cell.length_a   1.000
_cell.length_b   1.000
_cell.length_c   1.000
_cell.angle_alpha   90.00
_cell.angle_beta   90.00
_cell.angle_gamma   90.00
#
_symmetry.space_group_name_H-M   'P 1'
#
loop_
_entity.id
_entity.type
_entity.pdbx_description
1 polymer ?
#
loop_
_entity_poly.entity_id
_entity_poly.type
_entity_poly.pdbx_seq_one_letter_code
_entity_poly.pdbx_strand_id
1 'polypeptide(L)' 'MGKRSGVIDHEEGLAKLSLVELDAEIDRCRTRLKIAPSRQLRKSFESRIHWLERYRAKHHSD' A
#
# COMPACT_ATOMS: atom_id res chain seq x y z
N MET A 1 -18.66 -5.02 -3.50
CA MET A 1 -17.25 -4.85 -3.09
C MET A 1 -16.38 -5.74 -3.97
N GLY A 2 -15.76 -5.16 -5.00
CA GLY A 2 -15.01 -5.90 -6.01
C GLY A 2 -13.68 -6.41 -5.47
N LYS A 3 -13.48 -7.73 -5.47
CA LYS A 3 -12.19 -8.36 -5.21
C LYS A 3 -11.18 -7.91 -6.27
N ARG A 4 -10.37 -6.87 -6.01
CA ARG A 4 -9.16 -6.61 -6.81
C ARG A 4 -8.06 -7.55 -6.33
N SER A 5 -7.96 -8.73 -6.95
CA SER A 5 -6.95 -9.75 -6.62
C SER A 5 -5.58 -9.46 -7.24
N GLY A 6 -5.23 -8.19 -7.46
CA GLY A 6 -3.96 -7.77 -8.04
C GLY A 6 -3.22 -6.84 -7.10
N VAL A 7 -1.92 -7.08 -6.90
CA VAL A 7 -1.04 -6.09 -6.28
C VAL A 7 -0.96 -4.91 -7.23
N ILE A 8 -1.59 -3.78 -6.87
CA ILE A 8 -1.52 -2.56 -7.66
C ILE A 8 -0.06 -2.09 -7.71
N ASP A 9 0.52 -1.95 -8.88
CA ASP A 9 1.94 -1.61 -9.09
C ASP A 9 2.16 -0.28 -9.84
N HIS A 10 1.09 0.45 -10.15
CA HIS A 10 1.11 1.76 -10.83
C HIS A 10 0.13 2.76 -10.20
N GLU A 11 0.41 4.06 -10.33
CA GLU A 11 -0.37 5.14 -9.67
C GLU A 11 -1.82 5.20 -10.15
N GLU A 12 -2.11 4.91 -11.42
CA GLU A 12 -3.49 4.90 -11.95
C GLU A 12 -4.36 3.82 -11.28
N GLY A 13 -3.73 2.76 -10.78
CA GLY A 13 -4.41 1.74 -9.98
C GLY A 13 -4.70 2.23 -8.57
N LEU A 14 -3.83 3.06 -7.98
CA LEU A 14 -4.06 3.68 -6.68
C LEU A 14 -5.17 4.72 -6.74
N ALA A 15 -5.28 5.46 -7.84
CA ALA A 15 -6.38 6.43 -8.05
C ALA A 15 -7.77 5.79 -8.05
N LYS A 16 -7.85 4.47 -8.24
CA LYS A 16 -9.11 3.72 -8.17
C LYS A 16 -9.45 3.27 -6.75
N LEU A 17 -8.58 3.49 -5.77
CA LEU A 17 -8.84 3.19 -4.37
C LEU A 17 -9.47 4.40 -3.69
N SER A 18 -10.47 4.16 -2.85
CA SER A 18 -10.88 5.14 -1.84
C SER A 18 -9.76 5.34 -0.81
N LEU A 19 -9.78 6.47 -0.09
CA LEU A 19 -8.83 6.73 1.01
C LEU A 19 -8.86 5.60 2.05
N VAL A 20 -10.03 5.07 2.37
CA VAL A 20 -10.20 3.94 3.31
C VAL A 20 -9.52 2.67 2.79
N GLU A 21 -9.65 2.36 1.49
CA GLU A 21 -8.98 1.20 0.90
C GLU A 21 -7.46 1.37 0.82
N LEU A 22 -6.98 2.59 0.60
CA LEU A 22 -5.57 2.95 0.60
C LEU A 22 -4.97 2.79 2.01
N ASP A 23 -5.63 3.33 3.03
CA ASP A 23 -5.20 3.19 4.44
C ASP A 23 -5.20 1.72 4.87
N ALA A 24 -6.23 0.96 4.49
CA ALA A 24 -6.27 -0.48 4.75
C ALA A 24 -5.13 -1.26 4.08
N GLU A 25 -4.66 -0.84 2.90
CA GLU A 25 -3.50 -1.46 2.24
C GLU A 25 -2.18 -1.12 2.95
N ILE A 26 -2.02 0.13 3.40
CA ILE A 26 -0.86 0.54 4.21
C ILE A 26 -0.77 -0.30 5.48
N ASP A 27 -1.88 -0.48 6.19
CA ASP A 27 -1.92 -1.27 7.43
C ASP A 27 -1.69 -2.76 7.19
N ARG A 28 -2.17 -3.31 6.07
CA ARG A 28 -1.83 -4.67 5.64
C ARG A 28 -0.32 -4.83 5.42
N CYS A 29 0.32 -3.87 4.73
CA CYS A 29 1.75 -3.90 4.49
C CYS A 29 2.54 -3.79 5.81
N ARG A 30 2.15 -2.89 6.72
CA ARG A 30 2.75 -2.74 8.06
C ARG A 30 2.64 -4.01 8.89
N THR A 31 1.48 -4.67 8.85
CA THR A 31 1.26 -5.95 9.55
C THR A 31 2.15 -7.05 8.99
N ARG A 32 2.22 -7.18 7.65
CA ARG A 32 3.06 -8.18 6.99
C ARG A 32 4.56 -7.92 7.19
N LEU A 33 4.98 -6.65 7.26
CA LEU A 33 6.36 -6.28 7.55
C LEU A 33 6.83 -6.85 8.90
N LYS A 34 5.98 -6.81 9.94
CA LYS A 34 6.29 -7.33 11.29
C LYS A 34 6.61 -8.83 11.29
N ILE A 35 5.99 -9.60 10.40
CA ILE A 35 6.13 -11.06 10.31
C ILE A 35 6.96 -11.51 9.09
N ALA A 36 7.58 -10.58 8.36
CA ALA A 36 8.32 -10.90 7.15
C ALA A 36 9.59 -11.73 7.48
N PRO A 37 9.73 -12.95 6.92
CA PRO A 37 10.81 -13.87 7.28
C PRO A 37 12.16 -13.51 6.65
N SER A 38 12.19 -12.65 5.63
CA SER A 38 13.42 -12.31 4.91
C SER A 38 13.63 -10.80 4.79
N ARG A 39 14.91 -10.39 4.73
CA ARG A 39 15.30 -9.00 4.50
C ARG A 39 14.78 -8.45 3.17
N GLN A 40 14.76 -9.28 2.13
CA GLN A 40 14.22 -8.90 0.82
C GLN A 40 12.72 -8.60 0.90
N LEU A 41 11.96 -9.44 1.61
CA LEU A 41 10.53 -9.23 1.76
C LEU A 41 10.23 -8.00 2.64
N ARG A 42 11.02 -7.76 3.69
CA ARG A 42 10.93 -6.53 4.50
C ARG A 42 11.10 -5.28 3.64
N LYS A 43 12.17 -5.23 2.84
CA LYS A 43 12.43 -4.11 1.90
C LYS A 43 11.29 -3.90 0.91
N SER A 44 10.68 -4.99 0.42
CA SER A 44 9.53 -4.92 -0.48
C SER A 44 8.33 -4.24 0.19
N PHE A 45 8.00 -4.63 1.42
CA PHE A 45 6.92 -3.99 2.17
C PHE A 45 7.23 -2.54 2.55
N GLU A 46 8.46 -2.24 2.98
CA GLU A 46 8.90 -0.86 3.28
C GLU A 46 8.77 0.05 2.05
N SER A 47 9.26 -0.41 0.89
CA SER A 47 9.15 0.32 -0.37
C SER A 47 7.69 0.58 -0.75
N ARG A 48 6.83 -0.43 -0.55
CA ARG A 48 5.40 -0.32 -0.84
C ARG A 48 4.69 0.65 0.11
N ILE A 49 4.98 0.61 1.41
CA ILE A 49 4.44 1.55 2.40
C ILE A 49 4.79 2.98 2.01
N HIS A 50 6.07 3.26 1.73
CA HIS A 50 6.52 4.60 1.33
C HIS A 50 5.83 5.09 0.06
N TRP A 51 5.59 4.20 -0.92
CA TRP A 51 4.90 4.57 -2.15
C TRP A 51 3.44 4.94 -1.89
N LEU A 52 2.72 4.13 -1.11
CA LEU A 52 1.32 4.37 -0.76
C LEU A 52 1.14 5.63 0.10
N GLU A 53 2.01 5.84 1.09
CA GLU A 53 2.00 7.04 1.94
C GLU A 53 2.27 8.31 1.14
N ARG A 54 3.21 8.26 0.18
CA ARG A 54 3.51 9.41 -0.70
C ARG A 54 2.32 9.74 -1.61
N TYR A 55 1.66 8.72 -2.15
CA TYR A 55 0.43 8.90 -2.92
C TYR A 55 -0.68 9.52 -2.06
N ARG A 56 -0.90 8.98 -0.86
CA ARG A 56 -1.86 9.52 0.12
C ARG A 56 -1.59 10.99 0.43
N ALA A 57 -0.36 11.35 0.74
CA ALA A 57 0.00 12.73 1.05
C ALA A 57 -0.22 13.68 -0.14
N LYS A 58 0.02 13.22 -1.38
CA LYS A 58 -0.16 14.06 -2.57
C LYS A 58 -1.63 14.30 -2.93
N HIS A 59 -2.51 13.33 -2.68
CA HIS A 59 -3.88 13.33 -3.19
C HIS A 59 -4.97 13.44 -2.12
N HIS A 60 -4.61 13.24 -0.86
CA HIS A 60 -5.51 13.22 0.30
C HIS A 60 -4.93 13.95 1.52
N SER A 61 -4.05 14.94 1.30
CA SER A 61 -3.79 15.94 2.35
C SER A 61 -4.97 16.90 2.37
N ASP A 62 -5.74 16.87 3.45
CA ASP A 62 -6.69 17.95 3.79
C ASP A 62 -5.97 19.31 3.81
#